data_AF-A0A953GL85-F1
#
_entry.id   AF-A0A953GL85-F1
#
_cell.length_a   1.000
_cell.length_b   1.000
_cell.length_c   1.000
_cell.angle_alpha   90.00
_cell.angle_beta   90.00
_cell.angle_gamma   90.00
#
_symmetry.space_group_name_H-M   'P 1'
#
loop_
_entity.id
_entity.type
_entity.pdbx_description
1 polymer ?
#
loop_
_entity_poly.entity_id
_entity_poly.type
_entity_poly.pdbx_seq_one_letter_code
_entity_poly.pdbx_strand_id
1 'polypeptide(L)'
;RAWAAEFQARRALAGLARRAEGMRALWVQGPRERVFFYYRALLRRAGERGHPRGIGQTPAEYAVRLRATLPAPEAPALDALTDAFQQARYAAPEVDAPTVSRARAAWEVLRRALSAKMRS
;
A
#
# COMPACT_ATOMS: atom_id res chain seq x y z
N ARG A 1 -21.85 -21.71 25.20
CA ARG A 1 -21.67 -20.34 24.63
C ARG A 1 -20.91 -20.41 23.29
N ALA A 2 -21.45 -21.10 22.28
CA ALA A 2 -20.76 -21.43 21.02
C ALA A 2 -20.97 -20.38 19.89
N TRP A 3 -21.96 -19.50 20.02
CA TRP A 3 -22.36 -18.54 18.98
C TRP A 3 -21.32 -17.45 18.68
N ALA A 4 -20.48 -17.08 19.65
CA ALA A 4 -19.48 -16.03 19.48
C ALA A 4 -18.31 -16.47 18.57
N ALA A 5 -17.89 -17.74 18.65
CA ALA A 5 -16.78 -18.27 17.87
C ALA A 5 -17.14 -18.43 16.39
N GLU A 6 -18.38 -18.86 16.11
CA GLU A 6 -18.89 -19.04 14.75
C GLU A 6 -19.07 -17.71 14.00
N PHE A 7 -19.52 -16.67 14.70
CA PHE A 7 -19.63 -15.33 14.11
C PHE A 7 -18.25 -14.73 13.77
N GLN A 8 -17.25 -14.93 14.64
CA GLN A 8 -15.87 -14.51 14.39
C GLN A 8 -15.25 -15.28 13.23
N ALA A 9 -15.48 -16.59 13.15
CA ALA A 9 -15.01 -17.42 12.03
C ALA A 9 -15.62 -17.00 10.69
N ARG A 10 -16.93 -16.73 10.65
CA ARG A 10 -17.63 -16.25 9.44
C ARG A 10 -17.12 -14.87 9.00
N ARG A 11 -16.87 -13.94 9.93
CA ARG A 11 -16.24 -12.64 9.60
C ARG A 11 -14.81 -12.78 9.10
N ALA A 12 -14.03 -13.70 9.67
CA ALA A 12 -12.66 -13.98 9.22
C ALA A 12 -12.66 -14.53 7.78
N LEU A 13 -13.52 -15.52 7.48
CA LEU A 13 -13.68 -16.10 6.14
C LEU A 13 -14.15 -15.07 5.11
N ALA A 14 -15.15 -14.23 5.45
CA ALA A 14 -15.59 -13.13 4.59
C ALA A 14 -14.49 -12.05 4.39
N GLY A 15 -13.58 -11.88 5.35
CA GLY A 15 -12.39 -11.04 5.22
C GLY A 15 -11.32 -11.63 4.30
N LEU A 16 -11.18 -12.96 4.28
CA LEU A 16 -10.27 -13.68 3.39
C LEU A 16 -10.78 -13.72 1.95
N ALA A 17 -12.08 -13.95 1.74
CA ALA A 17 -12.72 -13.94 0.42
C ALA A 17 -12.57 -12.57 -0.28
N ARG A 18 -12.88 -11.47 0.43
CA ARG A 18 -12.67 -10.11 -0.10
C ARG A 18 -11.21 -9.79 -0.41
N ARG A 19 -10.27 -10.35 0.37
CA ARG A 19 -8.83 -10.24 0.09
C ARG A 19 -8.45 -11.00 -1.18
N ALA A 20 -8.98 -12.20 -1.38
CA ALA A 20 -8.74 -13.01 -2.57
C ALA A 20 -9.33 -12.37 -3.84
N GLU A 21 -10.52 -11.79 -3.77
CA GLU A 21 -11.14 -11.02 -4.87
C GLU A 21 -10.32 -9.77 -5.20
N GLY A 22 -9.91 -8.99 -4.19
CA GLY A 22 -9.03 -7.85 -4.39
C GLY A 22 -7.68 -8.23 -4.99
N MET A 23 -7.13 -9.39 -4.62
CA MET A 23 -5.93 -9.93 -5.25
C MET A 23 -6.21 -10.32 -6.70
N ARG A 24 -7.27 -11.08 -7.01
CA ARG A 24 -7.64 -11.44 -8.40
C ARG A 24 -7.81 -10.23 -9.30
N ALA A 25 -8.50 -9.19 -8.82
CA ALA A 25 -8.64 -7.93 -9.54
C ALA A 25 -7.27 -7.28 -9.83
N LEU A 26 -6.30 -7.39 -8.91
CA LEU A 26 -4.92 -6.94 -9.13
C LEU A 26 -4.14 -7.77 -10.14
N TRP A 27 -4.39 -9.07 -10.24
CA TRP A 27 -3.72 -9.95 -11.20
C TRP A 27 -4.24 -9.77 -12.64
N VAL A 28 -5.46 -9.24 -12.80
CA VAL A 28 -6.01 -8.81 -14.11
C VAL A 28 -5.39 -7.47 -14.57
N GLN A 29 -4.83 -6.69 -13.64
CA GLN A 29 -4.22 -5.41 -13.96
C GLN A 29 -2.78 -5.59 -14.48
N GLY A 30 -2.39 -4.79 -15.48
CA GLY A 30 -1.03 -4.78 -16.00
C GLY A 30 0.01 -4.41 -14.94
N PRO A 31 1.30 -4.67 -15.19
CA PRO A 31 2.39 -4.37 -14.25
C PRO A 31 2.37 -2.93 -13.71
N ARG A 32 2.09 -1.95 -14.58
CA ARG A 32 2.01 -0.53 -14.22
C ARG A 32 0.87 -0.23 -13.25
N GLU A 33 -0.32 -0.74 -13.55
CA GLU A 33 -1.52 -0.56 -12.74
C GLU A 33 -1.35 -1.16 -11.34
N ARG A 34 -0.64 -2.28 -11.22
CA ARG A 34 -0.31 -2.87 -9.92
C ARG A 34 0.56 -1.95 -9.08
N VAL A 35 1.58 -1.31 -9.67
CA VAL A 35 2.40 -0.31 -8.97
C VAL A 35 1.53 0.89 -8.54
N PHE A 36 0.67 1.39 -9.43
CA PHE A 36 -0.24 2.50 -9.12
C PHE A 36 -1.20 2.15 -7.99
N PHE A 37 -1.70 0.91 -7.96
CA PHE A 37 -2.53 0.43 -6.88
C PHE A 37 -1.82 0.50 -5.53
N TYR A 38 -0.59 -0.02 -5.43
CA TYR A 38 0.17 0.00 -4.17
C TYR A 38 0.41 1.44 -3.68
N TYR A 39 0.76 2.34 -4.59
CA TYR A 39 0.92 3.75 -4.24
C TYR A 39 -0.38 4.42 -3.80
N ARG A 40 -1.50 4.18 -4.49
CA ARG A 40 -2.83 4.68 -4.08
C ARG A 40 -3.27 4.12 -2.74
N ALA A 41 -2.95 2.86 -2.45
CA ALA A 41 -3.23 2.24 -1.16
C ALA A 41 -2.44 2.89 -0.02
N LEU A 42 -1.19 3.31 -0.28
CA LEU A 42 -0.40 4.15 0.62
C LEU A 42 -1.09 5.49 0.86
N LEU A 43 -1.44 6.23 -0.20
CA LEU A 43 -2.10 7.54 -0.08
C LEU A 43 -3.37 7.45 0.78
N ARG A 44 -4.22 6.46 0.49
CA ARG A 44 -5.47 6.25 1.24
C ARG A 44 -5.19 5.98 2.72
N ARG A 45 -4.29 5.03 3.04
CA ARG A 45 -4.02 4.66 4.43
C ARG A 45 -3.30 5.73 5.24
N ALA A 46 -2.43 6.50 4.61
CA ALA A 46 -1.79 7.64 5.25
C ALA A 46 -2.78 8.79 5.46
N GLY A 47 -3.67 9.05 4.50
CA GLY A 47 -4.78 9.99 4.62
C GLY A 47 -5.74 9.64 5.76
N GLU A 48 -6.14 8.37 5.88
CA GLU A 48 -6.93 7.83 7.01
C GLU A 48 -6.25 8.05 8.38
N ARG A 49 -4.95 8.39 8.41
CA ARG A 49 -4.16 8.65 9.62
C ARG A 49 -3.77 10.12 9.80
N GLY A 50 -4.42 11.03 9.09
CA GLY A 50 -4.14 12.47 9.19
C GLY A 50 -2.89 12.91 8.42
N HIS A 51 -2.35 12.06 7.54
CA HIS A 51 -1.22 12.39 6.68
C HIS A 51 -1.60 12.33 5.18
N PRO A 52 -2.63 13.05 4.70
CA PRO A 52 -3.02 13.04 3.29
C PRO A 52 -1.98 13.76 2.43
N ARG A 53 -1.77 13.34 1.17
CA ARG A 53 -0.96 14.08 0.18
C ARG A 53 -1.67 15.37 -0.25
N GLY A 54 -0.94 16.47 -0.37
CA GLY A 54 -1.48 17.74 -0.88
C GLY A 54 -1.83 17.70 -2.37
N ILE A 55 -2.75 18.56 -2.82
CA ILE A 55 -3.27 18.58 -4.20
C ILE A 55 -2.17 18.83 -5.24
N GLY A 56 -1.23 19.74 -4.96
CA GLY A 56 -0.07 20.04 -5.82
C GLY A 56 1.22 19.30 -5.45
N GLN A 57 1.21 18.48 -4.39
CA GLN A 57 2.43 17.88 -3.87
C GLN A 57 2.91 16.73 -4.75
N THR A 58 4.16 16.75 -5.20
CA THR A 58 4.72 15.66 -6.01
C THR A 58 4.88 14.37 -5.19
N PRO A 59 5.01 13.19 -5.83
CA PRO A 59 5.27 11.95 -5.11
C PRO A 59 6.52 12.00 -4.23
N ALA A 60 7.60 12.63 -4.72
CA ALA A 60 8.85 12.79 -3.99
C ALA A 60 8.69 13.71 -2.77
N GLU A 61 8.08 14.88 -2.95
CA GLU A 61 7.79 15.81 -1.84
C GLU A 61 6.91 15.18 -0.77
N TYR A 62 5.92 14.39 -1.19
CA TYR A 62 5.06 13.67 -0.27
C TYR A 62 5.83 12.61 0.52
N ALA A 63 6.73 11.87 -0.12
CA ALA A 63 7.56 10.88 0.54
C ALA A 63 8.46 11.52 1.61
N VAL A 64 9.12 12.64 1.30
CA VAL A 64 9.94 13.39 2.27
C VAL A 64 9.14 13.75 3.52
N ARG A 65 7.92 14.31 3.35
CA ARG A 65 7.07 14.69 4.47
C ARG A 65 6.55 13.48 5.25
N LEU A 66 6.09 12.44 4.56
CA LEU A 66 5.54 11.25 5.22
C LEU A 66 6.63 10.48 5.97
N ARG A 67 7.86 10.46 5.47
CA ARG A 67 9.02 9.82 6.11
C ARG A 67 9.26 10.32 7.54
N ALA A 68 9.05 11.60 7.79
CA ALA A 68 9.19 12.19 9.13
C ALA A 68 8.19 11.62 10.17
N THR A 69 7.13 10.95 9.69
CA THR A 69 6.08 10.36 10.54
C THR A 69 6.21 8.85 10.71
N LEU A 70 7.12 8.23 9.94
CA LEU A 70 7.37 6.80 9.96
C LEU A 70 8.59 6.49 10.84
N PRO A 71 8.65 5.32 11.48
CA PRO A 71 9.86 4.89 12.15
C PRO A 71 10.99 4.67 11.12
N ALA A 72 12.23 4.85 11.55
CA ALA A 72 13.41 4.80 10.68
C ALA A 72 13.56 3.50 9.87
N PRO A 73 13.23 2.30 10.40
CA PRO A 73 13.30 1.04 9.65
C PRO A 73 12.36 0.99 8.43
N GLU A 74 11.25 1.73 8.43
CA GLU A 74 10.27 1.71 7.35
C GLU A 74 10.47 2.80 6.30
N ALA A 75 11.34 3.77 6.56
CA ALA A 75 11.69 4.81 5.59
C ALA A 75 12.17 4.26 4.23
N PRO A 76 13.05 3.24 4.16
CA PRO A 76 13.48 2.68 2.88
C PRO A 76 12.34 2.08 2.06
N ALA A 77 11.29 1.55 2.71
CA ALA A 77 10.12 1.03 2.02
C ALA A 77 9.29 2.16 1.38
N LEU A 78 9.21 3.32 2.04
CA LEU A 78 8.55 4.50 1.46
C LEU A 78 9.29 4.99 0.20
N ASP A 79 10.61 5.08 0.27
CA ASP A 79 11.45 5.49 -0.85
C ASP A 79 11.27 4.51 -2.03
N ALA A 80 11.41 3.20 -1.78
CA ALA A 80 11.28 2.17 -2.81
C ALA A 80 9.90 2.15 -3.51
N LEU A 81 8.80 2.34 -2.76
CA LEU A 81 7.46 2.40 -3.36
C LEU A 81 7.26 3.69 -4.18
N THR A 82 7.83 4.80 -3.70
CA THR A 82 7.73 6.10 -4.38
C THR A 82 8.53 6.09 -5.69
N ASP A 83 9.72 5.50 -5.68
CA ASP A 83 10.57 5.37 -6.88
C ASP A 83 9.91 4.47 -7.92
N ALA A 84 9.41 3.30 -7.51
CA ALA A 84 8.68 2.41 -8.41
C ALA A 84 7.48 3.10 -9.06
N PHE A 85 6.74 3.91 -8.30
CA PHE A 85 5.62 4.69 -8.83
C PHE A 85 6.07 5.76 -9.82
N GLN A 86 7.14 6.52 -9.52
CA GLN A 86 7.66 7.52 -10.43
C GLN A 86 8.18 6.91 -11.74
N GLN A 87 8.90 5.79 -11.65
CA GLN A 87 9.35 5.03 -12.82
C GLN A 87 8.16 4.58 -13.68
N ALA A 88 7.16 3.97 -13.06
CA ALA A 88 5.93 3.54 -13.72
C ALA A 88 5.09 4.69 -14.29
N ARG A 89 5.23 5.91 -13.74
CA ARG A 89 4.45 7.08 -14.16
C ARG A 89 5.12 7.89 -15.26
N TYR A 90 6.44 8.08 -15.19
CA TYR A 90 7.15 9.07 -16.01
C TYR A 90 8.23 8.47 -16.91
N ALA A 91 8.82 7.34 -16.55
CA ALA A 91 10.07 6.89 -17.18
C ALA A 91 9.91 5.66 -18.09
N ALA A 92 8.96 4.77 -17.80
CA ALA A 92 8.95 3.46 -18.42
C ALA A 92 7.92 3.36 -19.57
N PRO A 93 8.31 2.86 -20.77
CA PRO A 93 7.36 2.37 -21.78
C PRO A 93 6.62 1.13 -21.24
N GLU A 94 7.34 0.26 -20.54
CA GLU A 94 6.83 -0.98 -19.92
C GLU A 94 7.39 -1.14 -18.51
N VAL A 95 6.58 -1.64 -17.57
CA VAL A 95 6.98 -1.87 -16.17
C VAL A 95 7.32 -3.33 -15.99
N ASP A 96 8.55 -3.61 -15.56
CA ASP A 96 9.05 -4.98 -15.39
C ASP A 96 8.56 -5.67 -14.10
N ALA A 97 8.60 -7.00 -14.10
CA ALA A 97 8.18 -7.80 -12.94
C ALA A 97 8.99 -7.52 -11.65
N PRO A 98 10.32 -7.26 -11.72
CA PRO A 98 11.10 -6.81 -10.56
C PRO A 98 10.57 -5.51 -9.93
N THR A 99 10.19 -4.51 -10.72
CA THR A 99 9.64 -3.24 -10.19
C THR A 99 8.31 -3.47 -9.49
N VAL A 100 7.43 -4.29 -10.07
CA VAL A 100 6.17 -4.66 -9.41
C VAL A 100 6.41 -5.40 -8.09
N SER A 101 7.38 -6.30 -8.07
CA SER A 101 7.74 -7.07 -6.88
C SER A 101 8.30 -6.18 -5.76
N ARG A 102 9.18 -5.23 -6.10
CA ARG A 102 9.70 -4.23 -5.16
C ARG A 102 8.59 -3.35 -4.60
N ALA A 103 7.71 -2.82 -5.45
CA ALA A 103 6.57 -2.02 -5.03
C ALA A 103 5.65 -2.78 -4.07
N ARG A 104 5.37 -4.06 -4.36
CA ARG A 104 4.57 -4.94 -3.48
C ARG A 104 5.24 -5.13 -2.12
N ALA A 105 6.53 -5.48 -2.09
CA ALA A 105 7.25 -5.75 -0.85
C ALA A 105 7.29 -4.50 0.05
N ALA A 106 7.60 -3.35 -0.55
CA ALA A 106 7.59 -2.05 0.11
C ALA A 106 6.20 -1.72 0.70
N TRP A 107 5.15 -1.94 -0.08
CA TRP A 107 3.78 -1.76 0.38
C TRP A 107 3.43 -2.65 1.58
N GLU A 108 3.83 -3.92 1.61
CA GLU A 108 3.54 -4.81 2.74
C GLU A 108 4.23 -4.37 4.05
N VAL A 109 5.41 -3.75 3.97
CA VAL A 109 6.08 -3.12 5.12
C VAL A 109 5.28 -1.90 5.59
N LEU A 110 4.99 -0.96 4.69
CA LEU A 110 4.26 0.28 5.01
C LEU A 110 2.85 0.00 5.53
N ARG A 111 2.16 -0.98 4.95
CA ARG A 111 0.83 -1.39 5.40
C ARG A 111 0.86 -1.80 6.87
N ARG A 112 1.89 -2.54 7.31
CA ARG A 112 2.04 -2.97 8.71
C ARG A 112 2.33 -1.80 9.63
N ALA A 113 3.28 -0.94 9.26
CA ALA A 113 3.65 0.25 10.04
C ALA A 113 2.47 1.21 10.22
N LEU A 114 1.73 1.47 9.14
CA LEU A 114 0.52 2.26 9.20
C LEU A 114 -0.52 1.53 10.06
N SER A 115 -0.77 0.23 9.85
CA SER A 115 -1.75 -0.54 10.65
C SER A 115 -1.45 -0.58 12.15
N ALA A 116 -0.19 -0.57 12.58
CA ALA A 116 0.18 -0.59 14.00
C ALA A 116 -0.30 0.67 14.75
N LYS A 117 -0.44 1.81 14.05
CA LYS A 117 -0.98 3.07 14.60
C LYS A 117 -2.50 3.06 14.81
N MET A 118 -3.15 1.88 14.73
CA MET A 118 -4.60 1.65 14.98
C MET A 118 -4.92 1.44 16.47
N ARG A 119 -3.96 1.66 17.36
CA ARG A 119 -4.14 1.71 18.81
C ARG A 119 -3.56 3.02 19.33
N SER A 120 -4.37 4.07 19.23
CA SER A 120 -4.31 5.25 20.11
C SER A 120 -5.71 5.51 20.61
#